data_AF-A0A644Z7G0-F1
#
_entry.id   AF-A0A644Z7G0-F1
#
_cell.length_a   1.000
_cell.length_b   1.000
_cell.length_c   1.000
_cell.angle_alpha   90.00
_cell.angle_beta   90.00
_cell.angle_gamma   90.00
#
_symmetry.space_group_name_H-M   'P 1'
#
loop_
_entity.id
_entity.type
_entity.pdbx_description
1 polymer ?
#
loop_
_entity_poly.entity_id
_entity_poly.type
_entity_poly.pdbx_seq_one_letter_code
_entity_poly.pdbx_strand_id
1 'polypeptide(L)'
;MFENQERQDYYNRLIAQGDSLLGAYMAAAFLEERDIFDYNEVLKDIENPNIKMVIEHLYRGSVNHFKAMLRQIDALGSNYECTFLSQEEFDSIINSNFLNGKRYQVRGSGSRTNNGNGYGLAKGAVNSEGVCTRASNGNAPGSQQQAGKTGKGFRGGR
;
A
#
# COMPACT_ATOMS: atom_id res chain seq x y z
N MET A 1 -9.77 17.54 -17.11
CA MET A 1 -10.48 18.63 -16.40
C MET A 1 -11.52 18.00 -15.50
N PHE A 2 -11.66 18.47 -14.26
CA PHE A 2 -12.70 18.03 -13.32
C PHE A 2 -13.99 18.80 -13.58
N GLU A 3 -15.14 18.13 -13.46
CA GLU A 3 -16.46 18.77 -13.59
C GLU A 3 -16.75 19.76 -12.46
N ASN A 4 -16.25 19.47 -11.26
CA ASN A 4 -16.39 20.36 -10.11
C ASN A 4 -15.27 21.41 -10.14
N GLN A 5 -15.66 22.68 -10.18
CA GLN A 5 -14.73 23.80 -10.32
C GLN A 5 -13.74 23.90 -9.14
N GLU A 6 -14.21 23.69 -7.91
CA GLU A 6 -13.36 23.70 -6.72
C GLU A 6 -12.25 22.65 -6.82
N ARG A 7 -12.57 21.44 -7.28
CA ARG A 7 -11.58 20.39 -7.53
C ARG A 7 -10.61 20.75 -8.66
N GLN A 8 -11.09 21.39 -9.71
CA GLN A 8 -10.23 21.85 -10.80
C GLN A 8 -9.22 22.91 -10.32
N ASP A 9 -9.68 23.86 -9.51
CA ASP A 9 -8.84 24.92 -8.95
C ASP A 9 -7.82 24.36 -7.96
N TYR A 10 -8.24 23.38 -7.15
CA TYR A 10 -7.36 22.68 -6.23
C TYR A 10 -6.27 21.89 -6.98
N TYR A 11 -6.64 21.15 -8.03
CA TYR A 11 -5.68 20.48 -8.91
C TYR A 11 -4.65 21.45 -9.50
N ASN A 12 -5.12 22.56 -10.08
CA ASN A 12 -4.23 23.55 -10.69
C ASN A 12 -3.21 24.11 -9.69
N ARG A 13 -3.65 24.35 -8.44
CA ARG A 13 -2.79 24.82 -7.35
C ARG A 13 -1.72 23.80 -6.98
N LEU A 14 -2.09 22.53 -6.81
CA LEU A 14 -1.14 21.47 -6.46
C LEU A 14 -0.12 21.22 -7.56
N ILE A 15 -0.55 21.29 -8.83
CA ILE A 15 0.39 21.18 -9.97
C ILE A 15 1.37 22.34 -9.99
N ALA A 16 0.93 23.57 -9.72
CA ALA A 16 1.83 24.72 -9.63
C ALA A 16 2.81 24.61 -8.45
N GLN A 17 2.39 24.06 -7.31
CA GLN A 17 3.25 23.78 -6.16
C GLN A 17 4.26 22.65 -6.44
N GLY A 18 3.92 21.72 -7.33
CA GLY A 18 4.73 20.57 -7.73
C GLY A 18 5.79 20.86 -8.80
N ASP A 19 6.25 22.10 -8.95
CA ASP A 19 7.19 22.53 -9.99
C ASP A 19 8.63 22.00 -9.80
N SER A 20 8.93 21.47 -8.62
CA SER A 20 10.20 20.90 -8.22
C SER A 20 9.99 19.54 -7.56
N LEU A 21 11.06 18.73 -7.44
CA LEU A 21 10.96 17.42 -6.80
C LEU A 21 10.47 17.54 -5.34
N LEU A 22 11.03 18.48 -4.57
CA LEU A 22 10.59 18.74 -3.20
C LEU A 22 9.14 19.26 -3.19
N GLY A 23 8.82 20.23 -4.05
CA GLY A 23 7.46 20.77 -4.18
C GLY A 23 6.42 19.70 -4.50
N ALA A 24 6.77 18.74 -5.36
CA ALA A 24 5.91 17.62 -5.72
C ALA A 24 5.64 16.69 -4.52
N TYR A 25 6.67 16.38 -3.72
CA TYR A 25 6.47 15.62 -2.48
C TYR A 25 5.66 16.38 -1.43
N MET A 26 5.89 17.69 -1.28
CA MET A 26 5.09 18.55 -0.39
C MET A 26 3.62 18.59 -0.82
N ALA A 27 3.36 18.79 -2.12
CA ALA A 27 2.00 18.81 -2.66
C ALA A 27 1.29 17.44 -2.50
N ALA A 28 2.00 16.34 -2.71
CA ALA A 28 1.47 15.00 -2.50
C ALA A 28 1.22 14.70 -1.00
N ALA A 29 2.12 15.11 -0.11
CA ALA A 29 1.93 14.98 1.33
C ALA A 29 0.68 15.76 1.81
N PHE A 30 0.50 16.99 1.32
CA PHE A 30 -0.66 17.82 1.62
C PHE A 30 -1.97 17.23 1.13
N LEU A 31 -1.97 16.62 -0.05
CA LEU A 31 -3.14 15.92 -0.58
C LEU A 31 -3.50 14.72 0.31
N GLU A 32 -2.54 13.87 0.65
CA GLU A 32 -2.79 12.67 1.47
C GLU A 32 -3.17 13.04 2.91
N GLU A 33 -2.61 14.13 3.47
CA GLU A 33 -3.01 14.65 4.77
C GLU A 33 -4.50 15.06 4.78
N ARG A 34 -4.93 15.81 3.75
CA ARG A 34 -6.33 16.21 3.60
C ARG A 34 -7.23 14.99 3.43
N ASP A 35 -6.83 14.02 2.61
CA ASP A 35 -7.59 12.78 2.41
C ASP A 35 -7.77 12.01 3.73
N ILE A 36 -6.73 11.91 4.57
CA ILE A 36 -6.80 11.29 5.91
C ILE A 36 -7.84 12.01 6.78
N PHE A 37 -7.82 13.35 6.80
CA PHE A 37 -8.78 14.16 7.54
C PHE A 37 -10.22 13.92 7.03
N ASP A 38 -10.44 14.03 5.72
CA ASP A 38 -11.76 13.88 5.10
C ASP A 38 -12.34 12.46 5.32
N TYR A 39 -11.51 11.42 5.24
CA TYR A 39 -11.94 10.04 5.53
C TYR A 39 -12.30 9.85 7.00
N ASN A 40 -11.55 10.45 7.94
CA ASN A 40 -11.87 10.40 9.36
C ASN A 40 -13.22 11.05 9.67
N GLU A 41 -13.52 12.20 9.06
CA GLU A 41 -14.81 12.86 9.21
C GLU A 41 -15.95 12.00 8.64
N VAL A 42 -15.79 11.53 7.40
CA VAL A 42 -16.83 10.73 6.72
C VAL A 42 -17.10 9.39 7.42
N LEU A 43 -16.08 8.76 8.02
CA LEU A 43 -16.24 7.49 8.75
C LEU A 43 -17.13 7.60 10.01
N LYS A 44 -17.37 8.82 10.53
CA LYS A 44 -18.25 9.04 11.69
C LYS A 44 -19.73 8.81 11.35
N ASP A 45 -20.11 9.09 10.10
CA ASP A 45 -21.52 9.14 9.68
C ASP A 45 -21.94 7.97 8.78
N ILE A 46 -21.00 7.12 8.34
CA ILE A 46 -21.33 5.97 7.47
C ILE A 46 -21.94 4.81 8.27
N GLU A 47 -23.20 4.51 7.97
CA GLU A 47 -23.90 3.32 8.47
C GLU A 47 -23.72 2.09 7.59
N ASN A 48 -23.54 2.27 6.26
CA ASN A 48 -23.43 1.15 5.34
C ASN A 48 -22.08 0.43 5.51
N PRO A 49 -22.07 -0.85 5.94
CA PRO A 49 -20.83 -1.55 6.26
C PRO A 49 -19.91 -1.76 5.04
N ASN A 50 -20.47 -1.83 3.83
CA ASN A 50 -19.67 -1.99 2.61
C ASN A 50 -18.96 -0.68 2.25
N ILE A 51 -19.65 0.46 2.38
CA ILE A 51 -19.05 1.78 2.13
C ILE A 51 -17.99 2.06 3.19
N LYS A 52 -18.30 1.76 4.47
CA LYS A 52 -17.35 1.89 5.57
C LYS A 52 -16.06 1.12 5.30
N MET A 53 -16.17 -0.12 4.82
CA MET A 53 -15.01 -0.92 4.43
C MET A 53 -14.18 -0.26 3.34
N VAL A 54 -14.80 0.31 2.31
CA VAL A 54 -14.06 1.02 1.24
C VAL A 54 -13.30 2.22 1.81
N ILE A 55 -13.97 3.06 2.60
CA ILE A 55 -13.33 4.26 3.18
C ILE A 55 -12.20 3.88 4.14
N GLU A 56 -12.37 2.85 4.98
CA GLU A 56 -11.29 2.35 5.84
C GLU A 56 -10.05 1.89 5.05
N HIS A 57 -10.25 1.35 3.84
CA HIS A 57 -9.15 0.95 2.97
C HIS A 57 -8.46 2.15 2.30
N LEU A 58 -9.23 3.15 1.87
CA LEU A 58 -8.69 4.39 1.33
C LEU A 58 -7.87 5.14 2.40
N TYR A 59 -8.42 5.29 3.60
CA TYR A 59 -7.71 5.86 4.75
C TYR A 59 -6.35 5.19 4.99
N ARG A 60 -6.29 3.85 4.97
CA ARG A 60 -5.03 3.12 5.14
C ARG A 60 -4.03 3.36 4.00
N GLY A 61 -4.54 3.45 2.78
CA GLY A 61 -3.75 3.82 1.60
C GLY A 61 -3.11 5.19 1.80
N SER A 62 -3.93 6.19 2.14
CA SER A 62 -3.48 7.56 2.35
C SER A 62 -2.49 7.69 3.50
N VAL A 63 -2.71 7.01 4.63
CA VAL A 63 -1.72 6.95 5.73
C VAL A 63 -0.36 6.42 5.25
N ASN A 64 -0.37 5.33 4.47
CA ASN A 64 0.88 4.74 3.98
C ASN A 64 1.57 5.64 2.96
N HIS A 65 0.80 6.26 2.06
CA HIS A 65 1.31 7.21 1.08
C HIS A 65 1.89 8.45 1.77
N PHE A 66 1.16 9.05 2.71
CA PHE A 66 1.64 10.18 3.51
C PHE A 66 2.99 9.88 4.17
N LYS A 67 3.11 8.72 4.84
CA LYS A 67 4.38 8.26 5.42
C LYS A 67 5.50 8.09 4.38
N ALA A 68 5.18 7.59 3.19
CA ALA A 68 6.15 7.46 2.11
C ALA A 68 6.65 8.83 1.63
N MET A 69 5.75 9.81 1.49
CA MET A 69 6.08 11.17 1.07
C MET A 69 6.95 11.88 2.10
N LEU A 70 6.60 11.77 3.39
CA LEU A 70 7.41 12.33 4.49
C LEU A 70 8.84 11.77 4.50
N ARG A 71 9.00 10.47 4.23
CA ARG A 71 10.34 9.86 4.11
C ARG A 71 11.15 10.45 2.95
N GLN A 72 10.51 10.83 1.85
CA GLN A 72 11.19 11.47 0.73
C GLN A 72 11.53 12.94 1.04
N ILE A 73 10.64 13.65 1.73
CA ILE A 73 10.86 15.03 2.18
C ILE A 73 12.08 15.08 3.12
N ASP A 74 12.13 14.17 4.10
CA ASP A 74 13.25 14.03 5.04
C ASP A 74 14.56 13.66 4.32
N ALA A 75 14.50 12.73 3.36
CA ALA A 75 15.67 12.37 2.55
C ALA A 75 16.22 13.53 1.71
N LEU A 76 15.39 14.54 1.40
CA LEU A 76 15.80 15.78 0.73
C LEU A 76 16.26 16.87 1.72
N GLY A 77 16.34 16.57 3.01
CA GLY A 77 16.78 17.49 4.06
C GLY A 77 15.75 18.56 4.43
N SER A 78 14.46 18.25 4.24
CA SER A 78 13.35 19.15 4.54
C SER A 78 12.36 18.49 5.52
N ASN A 79 11.41 19.26 6.03
CA ASN A 79 10.35 18.83 6.95
C ASN A 79 8.98 19.26 6.43
N TYR A 80 7.95 18.51 6.82
CA TYR A 80 6.55 18.81 6.48
C TYR A 80 5.80 19.20 7.75
N GLU A 81 5.07 20.31 7.69
CA GLU A 81 4.22 20.78 8.78
C GLU A 81 2.74 20.51 8.44
N CYS A 82 2.05 19.81 9.34
CA CYS A 82 0.64 19.46 9.14
C CYS A 82 -0.27 20.68 9.24
N THR A 83 -1.28 20.72 8.37
CA THR A 83 -2.30 21.80 8.32
C THR A 83 -3.67 21.33 8.79
N PHE A 84 -4.02 20.05 8.58
CA PHE A 84 -5.33 19.47 8.89
C PHE A 84 -5.27 18.55 10.10
N LEU A 85 -4.19 17.77 10.23
CA LEU A 85 -4.02 16.85 11.36
C LEU A 85 -3.49 17.61 12.57
N SER A 86 -4.03 17.28 13.75
CA SER A 86 -3.42 17.72 15.01
C SER A 86 -2.05 17.05 15.19
N GLN A 87 -1.21 17.63 16.05
CA GLN A 87 0.10 17.05 16.38
C GLN A 87 -0.04 15.62 16.94
N GLU A 88 -1.04 15.39 17.79
CA GLU A 88 -1.30 14.08 18.38
C GLU A 88 -1.66 13.03 17.31
N GLU A 89 -2.51 13.40 16.34
CA GLU A 89 -2.87 12.51 15.23
C GLU A 89 -1.67 12.22 14.33
N PHE A 90 -0.89 13.25 13.99
CA PHE A 90 0.33 13.11 13.21
C PHE A 90 1.32 12.16 13.90
N ASP A 91 1.59 12.39 15.18
CA ASP A 91 2.51 11.56 15.97
C ASP A 91 2.02 10.12 16.03
N SER A 92 0.71 9.89 16.18
CA SER A 92 0.14 8.54 16.16
C SER A 92 0.36 7.83 14.81
N ILE A 93 0.24 8.57 13.70
CA ILE A 93 0.43 8.05 12.35
C ILE A 93 1.89 7.69 12.10
N ILE A 94 2.82 8.58 12.45
CA ILE A 94 4.25 8.38 12.20
C ILE A 94 4.81 7.25 13.05
N ASN A 95 4.43 7.18 14.32
CA ASN A 95 4.92 6.16 15.25
C ASN A 95 4.29 4.77 15.04
N SER A 96 3.19 4.67 14.29
CA SER A 96 2.59 3.37 13.95
C SER A 96 3.40 2.60 12.91
N ASN A 97 3.15 1.29 12.77
CA ASN A 97 3.65 0.53 11.62
C ASN A 97 2.85 0.90 10.34
N PHE A 98 3.39 0.57 9.17
CA PHE A 98 2.60 0.65 7.93
C PHE A 98 1.32 -0.18 8.05
N LEU A 99 0.20 0.38 7.61
CA LEU A 99 -1.11 -0.23 7.74
C LEU A 99 -1.32 -1.26 6.64
N ASN A 100 -1.60 -2.50 7.02
CA ASN A 100 -1.95 -3.55 6.05
C ASN A 100 -3.43 -3.44 5.65
N GLY A 101 -3.75 -3.75 4.40
CA GLY A 101 -5.14 -3.92 3.97
C GLY A 101 -5.83 -5.06 4.72
N LYS A 102 -7.11 -4.90 5.08
CA LYS A 102 -7.93 -6.03 5.53
C LYS A 102 -8.12 -6.96 4.34
N ARG A 103 -7.81 -8.25 4.48
CA ARG A 103 -8.10 -9.23 3.41
C ARG A 103 -9.61 -9.41 3.35
N TYR A 104 -10.20 -9.36 2.16
CA TYR A 104 -11.61 -9.71 1.98
C TYR A 104 -11.79 -11.17 2.42
N GLN A 105 -12.47 -11.38 3.55
CA GLN A 105 -12.80 -12.73 4.02
C GLN A 105 -14.02 -13.19 3.23
N VAL A 106 -13.81 -14.04 2.22
CA VAL A 106 -14.90 -14.72 1.53
C VAL A 106 -15.62 -15.61 2.56
N ARG A 107 -16.89 -15.29 2.87
CA ARG A 107 -17.74 -16.16 3.69
C ARG A 107 -17.91 -17.49 2.96
N GLY A 108 -17.40 -18.58 3.53
CA GLY A 108 -17.54 -19.94 2.99
C GLY A 108 -16.24 -20.67 2.60
N SER A 109 -15.06 -20.15 2.92
CA SER A 109 -13.80 -20.89 2.77
C SER A 109 -13.09 -20.98 4.11
N GLY A 110 -12.94 -22.20 4.63
CA GLY A 110 -12.19 -22.49 5.85
C GLY A 110 -10.80 -21.85 5.87
N SER A 111 -10.30 -21.63 7.09
CA SER A 111 -8.98 -21.08 7.44
C SER A 111 -7.94 -21.19 6.34
N ARG A 112 -7.72 -20.10 5.61
CA ARG A 112 -6.48 -19.85 4.85
C ARG A 112 -5.69 -18.75 5.54
N THR A 113 -5.50 -18.88 6.84
CA THR A 113 -4.36 -18.22 7.48
C THR A 113 -3.12 -18.97 7.01
N ASN A 114 -2.45 -18.44 5.97
CA ASN A 114 -1.01 -18.68 5.82
C ASN A 114 -0.32 -18.01 7.00
N ASN A 115 -0.45 -18.61 8.17
CA ASN A 115 0.28 -18.29 9.39
C ASN A 115 1.53 -19.19 9.47
N GLY A 116 2.25 -19.28 8.35
CA GLY A 116 3.50 -20.00 8.26
C GLY A 116 4.58 -19.02 7.83
N ASN A 117 5.45 -18.64 8.76
CA ASN A 117 6.75 -18.09 8.42
C ASN A 117 7.43 -19.05 7.44
N GLY A 118 7.53 -18.66 6.17
CA GLY A 118 8.11 -19.45 5.07
C GLY A 118 9.62 -19.68 5.16
N TYR A 119 10.17 -19.65 6.38
CA TYR A 119 11.59 -19.84 6.69
C TYR A 119 11.92 -21.27 7.16
N GLY A 120 10.94 -22.18 7.24
CA GLY A 120 11.16 -23.53 7.78
C GLY A 120 10.50 -24.71 7.04
N LEU A 121 9.72 -24.47 5.98
CA LEU A 121 9.13 -25.56 5.20
C LEU A 121 9.96 -25.80 3.93
N ALA A 122 10.19 -27.08 3.62
CA ALA A 122 11.00 -27.49 2.48
C ALA A 122 10.53 -26.81 1.19
N LYS A 123 11.35 -25.90 0.67
CA LYS A 123 11.16 -25.31 -0.66
C LYS A 123 11.31 -26.42 -1.69
N GLY A 124 10.47 -26.40 -2.73
CA GLY A 124 10.69 -27.28 -3.86
C GLY A 124 12.07 -27.00 -4.47
N ALA A 125 12.79 -28.06 -4.84
CA ALA A 125 14.15 -27.95 -5.37
C ALA A 125 14.21 -28.53 -6.79
N VAL A 126 15.04 -27.91 -7.64
CA VAL A 126 15.37 -28.40 -8.99
C VAL A 126 16.89 -28.54 -9.12
N ASN A 127 17.36 -29.54 -9.87
CA ASN A 127 18.78 -29.64 -10.20
C ASN A 127 19.15 -28.67 -11.35
N SER A 128 20.43 -28.62 -11.70
CA SER A 128 20.97 -27.78 -12.80
C SER A 128 20.40 -28.12 -14.19
N GLU A 129 19.70 -29.25 -14.32
CA GLU A 129 19.06 -29.72 -15.54
C GLU A 129 17.55 -29.43 -15.55
N GLY A 130 17.03 -28.78 -14.49
CA GLY A 130 15.61 -28.41 -14.37
C GLY A 130 14.70 -29.53 -13.87
N VAL A 131 15.27 -30.66 -13.43
CA VAL A 131 14.50 -31.78 -12.87
C VAL A 131 14.12 -31.47 -11.43
N CYS A 132 12.83 -31.57 -11.09
CA CYS A 132 12.35 -31.43 -9.72
C CYS A 132 12.92 -32.55 -8.83
N THR A 133 13.74 -32.18 -7.86
CA THR A 133 14.36 -33.11 -6.90
C THR A 133 13.63 -33.14 -5.56
N ARG A 134 12.73 -32.18 -5.29
CA ARG A 134 11.86 -32.16 -4.10
C ARG A 134 10.61 -31.32 -4.36
N ALA A 135 9.42 -31.82 -4.01
CA ALA A 135 8.17 -31.05 -4.03
C ALA A 135 7.88 -30.42 -2.66
N SER A 136 7.41 -29.18 -2.64
CA SER A 136 6.80 -28.56 -1.45
C SER A 136 5.32 -28.96 -1.44
N ASN A 137 4.79 -29.45 -0.32
CA ASN A 137 3.48 -30.10 -0.20
C ASN A 137 2.40 -29.54 -1.15
N GLY A 138 2.11 -30.30 -2.22
CA GLY A 138 1.06 -30.04 -3.18
C GLY A 138 1.37 -30.65 -4.55
N ASN A 139 0.44 -31.41 -5.12
CA ASN A 139 0.51 -31.85 -6.52
C ASN A 139 0.29 -30.61 -7.40
N ALA A 140 1.31 -30.21 -8.17
CA ALA A 140 1.18 -29.14 -9.16
C ALA A 140 0.20 -29.59 -10.25
N PRO A 141 -0.92 -28.89 -10.50
CA PRO A 141 -1.84 -29.26 -11.55
C PRO A 141 -1.28 -28.77 -12.89
N GLY A 142 -0.70 -29.68 -13.66
CA GLY A 142 -0.25 -29.39 -15.01
C GLY A 142 0.01 -30.70 -15.76
N SER A 143 -0.78 -30.99 -16.79
CA SER A 143 -0.61 -32.14 -17.68
C SER A 143 0.42 -31.88 -18.80
N GLN A 144 1.18 -30.78 -18.73
CA GLN A 144 2.15 -30.45 -19.76
C GLN A 144 3.55 -30.92 -19.39
N GLN A 145 4.09 -31.85 -20.19
CA GLN A 145 5.47 -32.31 -20.16
C GLN A 145 6.41 -31.28 -20.80
N GLN A 146 6.42 -30.05 -20.30
CA GLN A 146 7.37 -29.03 -20.75
C GLN A 146 8.17 -28.53 -19.55
N ALA A 147 9.49 -28.44 -19.71
CA ALA A 147 10.37 -27.89 -18.69
C ALA A 147 9.94 -26.45 -18.39
N GLY A 148 9.66 -26.16 -17.11
CA GLY A 148 9.32 -24.81 -16.66
C GLY A 148 10.47 -23.85 -16.98
N LYS A 149 10.16 -22.72 -17.63
CA LYS A 149 11.17 -21.68 -17.86
C LYS A 149 11.52 -21.03 -16.52
N THR A 150 12.80 -20.88 -16.23
CA THR A 150 13.28 -20.09 -15.10
C THR A 150 12.72 -18.68 -15.20
N GLY A 151 11.84 -18.32 -14.26
CA GLY A 151 11.43 -16.93 -14.08
C GLY A 151 12.68 -16.09 -13.82
N LYS A 152 12.81 -14.94 -14.49
CA LYS A 152 13.91 -14.01 -14.22
C LYS A 152 13.88 -13.68 -12.72
N GLY A 153 14.94 -14.08 -12.01
CA GLY A 153 15.04 -13.86 -10.57
C GLY A 153 14.82 -12.39 -10.25
N PHE A 154 13.94 -12.13 -9.29
CA PHE A 154 13.71 -10.81 -8.73
C PHE A 154 15.05 -10.30 -8.15
N ARG A 155 15.69 -9.37 -8.85
CA ARG A 155 16.87 -8.64 -8.36
C ARG A 155 16.37 -7.33 -7.77
N GLY A 156 16.01 -7.35 -6.49
CA GLY A 156 15.74 -6.15 -5.71
C GLY A 156 16.72 -6.06 -4.54
N GLY A 157 17.52 -4.99 -4.50
CA GLY A 157 18.17 -4.50 -3.29
C GLY A 157 19.70 -4.51 -3.28
N ARG A 158 20.29 -3.42 -3.78
CA ARG A 158 21.22 -2.60 -3.00
C ARG A 158 20.82 -1.15 -3.19
#